data_AF-A0A0M8QD99-F1
#
_entry.id   AF-A0A0M8QD99-F1
#
_cell.length_a   1.000
_cell.length_b   1.000
_cell.length_c   1.000
_cell.angle_alpha   90.00
_cell.angle_beta   90.00
_cell.angle_gamma   90.00
#
_symmetry.space_group_name_H-M   'P 1'
#
loop_
_entity.id
_entity.type
_entity.pdbx_description
1 polymer ?
#
loop_
_entity_poly.entity_id
_entity_poly.type
_entity_poly.pdbx_seq_one_letter_code
_entity_poly.pdbx_strand_id
1 'polypeptide(L)'
;MSMYFKLGDETLWNPSNGAGRLFMRQVEVFEAELGLPSGIGQGKYWGDPDTLAVDPVAYTEFVHGLVAWHCGTSHSVILALSEGFAATAVALARRAGIEVEMPASETGHAWGGVRRDVQVPGNARVSSSAVVDALDTRAREVDRWMAR
;
A
#
# COMPACT_ATOMS: atom_id res chain seq x y z
N MET A 1 -4.21 21.02 12.26
CA MET A 1 -5.20 20.43 11.35
C MET A 1 -4.71 19.04 11.00
N SER A 2 -5.58 18.04 11.16
CA SER A 2 -5.30 16.63 10.93
C SER A 2 -6.38 16.02 10.05
N MET A 3 -6.06 14.93 9.37
CA MET A 3 -7.02 14.10 8.62
C MET A 3 -7.30 12.83 9.41
N TYR A 4 -8.43 12.17 9.15
CA TYR A 4 -8.83 10.94 9.80
C TYR A 4 -9.12 9.87 8.77
N PHE A 5 -8.50 8.71 8.89
CA PHE A 5 -8.84 7.50 8.14
C PHE A 5 -9.62 6.58 9.08
N LYS A 6 -10.86 6.25 8.71
CA LYS A 6 -11.79 5.54 9.61
C LYS A 6 -12.39 4.29 8.99
N LEU A 7 -12.56 3.26 9.82
CA LEU A 7 -13.38 2.09 9.55
C LEU A 7 -14.53 2.07 10.55
N GLY A 8 -15.77 2.19 10.11
CA GLY A 8 -16.89 2.22 11.04
C GLY A 8 -16.87 3.50 11.89
N ASP A 9 -16.58 3.36 13.19
CA ASP A 9 -16.33 4.46 14.14
C ASP A 9 -14.88 4.44 14.67
N GLU A 10 -14.06 3.47 14.21
CA GLU A 10 -12.67 3.31 14.60
C GLU A 10 -11.78 4.23 13.76
N THR A 11 -10.91 4.99 14.43
CA THR A 11 -9.83 5.72 13.76
C THR A 11 -8.64 4.79 13.54
N LEU A 12 -8.36 4.51 12.28
CA LEU A 12 -7.20 3.72 11.86
C LEU A 12 -5.94 4.60 11.87
N TRP A 13 -6.06 5.86 11.41
CA TRP A 13 -4.93 6.77 11.31
C TRP A 13 -5.38 8.23 11.39
N ASN A 14 -4.66 9.03 12.20
CA ASN A 14 -4.89 10.46 12.37
C ASN A 14 -3.62 11.29 12.02
N PRO A 15 -3.24 11.39 10.74
CA PRO A 15 -2.06 12.16 10.34
C PRO A 15 -2.31 13.66 10.30
N SER A 16 -1.22 14.43 10.22
CA SER A 16 -1.29 15.81 9.74
C SER A 16 -1.86 15.87 8.31
N ASN A 17 -2.54 16.97 7.93
CA ASN A 17 -3.11 17.11 6.59
C ASN A 17 -2.07 16.96 5.47
N GLY A 18 -0.81 17.32 5.73
CA GLY A 18 0.28 17.13 4.77
C GLY A 18 0.53 15.66 4.45
N ALA A 19 0.68 14.83 5.49
CA ALA A 19 0.91 13.40 5.33
C ALA A 19 -0.34 12.69 4.76
N GLY A 20 -1.54 13.04 5.24
CA GLY A 20 -2.79 12.48 4.71
C GLY A 20 -3.00 12.80 3.22
N ARG A 21 -2.76 14.06 2.80
CA ARG A 21 -2.86 14.42 1.37
C ARG A 21 -1.79 13.76 0.52
N LEU A 22 -0.54 13.66 1.00
CA LEU A 22 0.52 12.97 0.27
C LEU A 22 0.18 11.48 0.08
N PHE A 23 -0.38 10.84 1.11
CA PHE A 23 -0.84 9.47 1.01
C PHE A 23 -1.95 9.34 -0.04
N MET A 24 -2.98 10.20 -0.01
CA MET A 24 -4.07 10.15 -0.99
C MET A 24 -3.61 10.40 -2.44
N ARG A 25 -2.62 11.28 -2.66
CA ARG A 25 -2.04 11.45 -4.01
C ARG A 25 -1.32 10.20 -4.51
N GLN A 26 -0.69 9.45 -3.62
CA GLN A 26 -0.09 8.18 -3.98
C GLN A 26 -1.15 7.09 -4.17
N VAL A 27 -2.24 7.11 -3.39
CA VAL A 27 -3.41 6.25 -3.65
C VAL A 27 -3.88 6.43 -5.09
N GLU A 28 -4.11 7.67 -5.54
CA GLU A 28 -4.53 7.95 -6.93
C GLU A 28 -3.55 7.38 -7.98
N VAL A 29 -2.24 7.46 -7.73
CA VAL A 29 -1.21 6.88 -8.62
C VAL A 29 -1.35 5.35 -8.66
N PHE A 30 -1.41 4.69 -7.51
CA PHE A 30 -1.44 3.23 -7.47
C PHE A 30 -2.80 2.64 -7.85
N GLU A 31 -3.91 3.36 -7.68
CA GLU A 31 -5.20 2.99 -8.28
C GLU A 31 -5.09 2.93 -9.81
N ALA A 32 -4.40 3.91 -10.43
CA ALA A 32 -4.18 3.92 -11.87
C ALA A 32 -3.19 2.83 -12.33
N GLU A 33 -2.09 2.62 -11.61
CA GLU A 33 -1.09 1.58 -11.93
C GLU A 33 -1.67 0.16 -11.80
N LEU A 34 -2.50 -0.09 -10.79
CA LEU A 34 -3.09 -1.41 -10.53
C LEU A 34 -4.42 -1.62 -11.27
N GLY A 35 -5.12 -0.55 -11.66
CA GLY A 35 -6.49 -0.62 -12.17
C GLY A 35 -7.51 -1.06 -11.12
N LEU A 36 -7.20 -0.89 -9.84
CA LEU A 36 -8.03 -1.32 -8.70
C LEU A 36 -8.43 -0.10 -7.86
N PRO A 37 -9.71 0.03 -7.44
CA PRO A 37 -10.11 1.06 -6.50
C PRO A 37 -9.56 0.77 -5.11
N SER A 38 -9.08 1.79 -4.40
CA SER A 38 -8.58 1.66 -3.03
C SER A 38 -9.68 1.49 -2.00
N GLY A 39 -10.90 1.93 -2.29
CA GLY A 39 -11.97 1.97 -1.29
C GLY A 39 -11.79 3.07 -0.23
N ILE A 40 -10.85 4.00 -0.39
CA ILE A 40 -10.69 5.14 0.51
C ILE A 40 -11.41 6.35 -0.07
N GLY A 41 -12.34 6.96 0.69
CA GLY A 41 -13.08 8.11 0.20
C GLY A 41 -14.01 8.78 1.21
N GLN A 42 -14.65 9.86 0.80
CA GLN A 42 -15.53 10.70 1.64
C GLN A 42 -16.92 10.06 1.91
N GLY A 43 -17.12 8.78 1.58
CA GLY A 43 -18.44 8.17 1.36
C GLY A 43 -19.36 7.99 2.57
N LYS A 44 -18.85 8.03 3.81
CA LYS A 44 -19.66 7.82 5.03
C LYS A 44 -19.90 9.09 5.86
N TYR A 45 -18.99 10.06 5.79
CA TYR A 45 -19.03 11.28 6.61
C TYR A 45 -19.31 12.49 5.73
N TRP A 46 -20.52 12.56 5.16
CA TRP A 46 -20.98 13.77 4.48
C TRP A 46 -20.93 14.95 5.46
N GLY A 47 -19.89 15.79 5.35
CA GLY A 47 -19.75 17.03 6.12
C GLY A 47 -18.38 17.30 6.73
N ASP A 48 -17.51 16.29 6.93
CA ASP A 48 -16.15 16.51 7.45
C ASP A 48 -15.10 16.30 6.35
N PRO A 49 -14.56 17.38 5.76
CA PRO A 49 -13.61 17.28 4.65
C PRO A 49 -12.28 16.64 5.05
N ASP A 50 -11.98 16.57 6.35
CA ASP A 50 -10.76 15.98 6.88
C ASP A 50 -10.93 14.48 7.21
N THR A 51 -12.14 13.90 7.12
CA THR A 51 -12.38 12.47 7.39
C THR A 51 -12.61 11.65 6.11
N LEU A 52 -11.83 10.58 5.95
CA LEU A 52 -11.94 9.57 4.91
C LEU A 52 -12.38 8.23 5.51
N ALA A 53 -13.42 7.64 4.92
CA ALA A 53 -13.82 6.28 5.21
C ALA A 53 -12.96 5.29 4.41
N VAL A 54 -12.62 4.17 5.04
CA VAL A 54 -11.97 3.02 4.42
C VAL A 54 -13.01 1.91 4.27
N ASP A 55 -13.34 1.55 3.03
CA ASP A 55 -14.11 0.35 2.73
C ASP A 55 -13.20 -0.88 2.88
N PRO A 56 -13.49 -1.80 3.82
CA PRO A 56 -12.58 -2.90 4.10
C PRO A 56 -12.50 -3.93 2.97
N VAL A 57 -13.54 -4.06 2.15
CA VAL A 57 -13.57 -5.04 1.06
C VAL A 57 -12.71 -4.55 -0.10
N ALA A 58 -12.97 -3.34 -0.58
CA ALA A 58 -12.19 -2.75 -1.67
C ALA A 58 -10.73 -2.51 -1.24
N TYR A 59 -10.50 -2.11 0.01
CA TYR A 59 -9.15 -1.89 0.50
C TYR A 59 -8.34 -3.19 0.64
N THR A 60 -8.99 -4.31 0.97
CA THR A 60 -8.34 -5.63 0.96
C THR A 60 -7.84 -5.99 -0.43
N GLU A 61 -8.71 -5.90 -1.45
CA GLU A 61 -8.35 -6.21 -2.83
C GLU A 61 -7.20 -5.31 -3.34
N PHE A 62 -7.29 -4.01 -3.05
CA PHE A 62 -6.24 -3.04 -3.40
C PHE A 62 -4.89 -3.39 -2.77
N VAL A 63 -4.86 -3.67 -1.47
CA VAL A 63 -3.61 -3.94 -0.74
C VAL A 63 -2.99 -5.27 -1.16
N HIS A 64 -3.80 -6.31 -1.38
CA HIS A 64 -3.30 -7.59 -1.91
C HIS A 64 -2.72 -7.40 -3.33
N GLY A 65 -3.40 -6.66 -4.19
CA GLY A 65 -2.89 -6.30 -5.52
C GLY A 65 -1.58 -5.52 -5.47
N LEU A 66 -1.48 -4.55 -4.56
CA LEU A 66 -0.29 -3.73 -4.33
C LEU A 66 0.90 -4.57 -3.85
N VAL A 67 0.69 -5.47 -2.89
CA VAL A 67 1.74 -6.37 -2.38
C VAL A 67 2.22 -7.30 -3.49
N ALA A 68 1.29 -7.93 -4.23
CA ALA A 68 1.65 -8.81 -5.34
C ALA A 68 2.44 -8.07 -6.43
N TRP A 69 2.04 -6.84 -6.77
CA TRP A 69 2.73 -5.99 -7.73
C TRP A 69 4.14 -5.58 -7.24
N HIS A 70 4.24 -5.11 -5.99
CA HIS A 70 5.51 -4.64 -5.40
C HIS A 70 6.51 -5.79 -5.23
N CYS A 71 6.08 -6.95 -4.73
CA CYS A 71 6.93 -8.11 -4.53
C CYS A 71 7.20 -8.91 -5.83
N GLY A 72 6.39 -8.68 -6.87
CA GLY A 72 6.50 -9.33 -8.18
C GLY A 72 7.54 -8.69 -9.11
N THR A 73 8.02 -7.48 -8.80
CA THR A 73 9.06 -6.80 -9.58
C THR A 73 10.45 -6.95 -8.98
N SER A 74 11.46 -7.09 -9.83
CA SER A 74 12.87 -7.01 -9.43
C SER A 74 13.51 -5.67 -9.81
N HIS A 75 12.73 -4.69 -10.24
CA HIS A 75 13.23 -3.40 -10.72
C HIS A 75 13.50 -2.45 -9.54
N SER A 76 14.77 -2.21 -9.22
CA SER A 76 15.21 -1.49 -8.03
C SER A 76 14.60 -0.09 -7.91
N VAL A 77 14.44 0.64 -9.02
CA VAL A 77 13.81 1.96 -9.02
C VAL A 77 12.32 1.89 -8.66
N ILE A 78 11.58 0.91 -9.18
CA ILE A 78 10.16 0.75 -8.87
C ILE A 78 9.99 0.40 -7.39
N LEU A 79 10.82 -0.52 -6.89
CA LEU A 79 10.85 -0.86 -5.46
C LEU A 79 11.09 0.38 -4.60
N ALA A 80 12.13 1.16 -4.90
CA ALA A 80 12.46 2.37 -4.13
C ALA A 80 11.35 3.43 -4.17
N LEU A 81 10.69 3.62 -5.32
CA LEU A 81 9.60 4.60 -5.47
C LEU A 81 8.32 4.18 -4.73
N SER A 82 8.07 2.87 -4.62
CA SER A 82 6.82 2.34 -4.07
C SER A 82 6.91 1.87 -2.62
N GLU A 83 8.10 1.61 -2.08
CA GLU A 83 8.30 1.03 -0.74
C GLU A 83 7.57 1.80 0.37
N GLY A 84 7.73 3.13 0.42
CA GLY A 84 7.11 3.94 1.46
C GLY A 84 5.58 3.91 1.41
N PHE A 85 5.00 3.92 0.20
CA PHE A 85 3.57 3.81 0.02
C PHE A 85 3.06 2.42 0.38
N ALA A 86 3.67 1.37 -0.17
CA ALA A 86 3.29 -0.01 0.08
C ALA A 86 3.32 -0.34 1.57
N ALA A 87 4.38 0.06 2.28
CA ALA A 87 4.48 -0.13 3.72
C ALA A 87 3.37 0.60 4.50
N THR A 88 3.05 1.84 4.12
CA THR A 88 1.98 2.63 4.77
C THR A 88 0.61 2.01 4.52
N ALA A 89 0.36 1.52 3.30
CA ALA A 89 -0.89 0.86 2.94
C ALA A 89 -1.09 -0.47 3.69
N VAL A 90 -0.03 -1.29 3.76
CA VAL A 90 -0.05 -2.54 4.55
C VAL A 90 -0.26 -2.26 6.05
N ALA A 91 0.38 -1.22 6.59
CA ALA A 91 0.17 -0.82 7.98
C ALA A 91 -1.29 -0.41 8.24
N LEU A 92 -1.88 0.42 7.36
CA LEU A 92 -3.28 0.81 7.47
C LEU A 92 -4.23 -0.39 7.35
N ALA A 93 -3.93 -1.35 6.47
CA ALA A 93 -4.72 -2.57 6.31
C ALA A 93 -4.71 -3.43 7.57
N ARG A 94 -3.54 -3.63 8.18
CA ARG A 94 -3.40 -4.36 9.45
C ARG A 94 -4.20 -3.69 10.57
N ARG A 95 -4.23 -2.36 10.62
CA ARG A 95 -5.08 -1.62 11.57
C ARG A 95 -6.56 -1.81 11.33
N ALA A 96 -6.97 -1.96 10.06
CA ALA A 96 -8.34 -2.30 9.68
C ALA A 96 -8.72 -3.76 9.97
N GLY A 97 -7.83 -4.56 10.57
CA GLY A 97 -8.04 -5.99 10.81
C GLY A 97 -7.93 -6.85 9.57
N ILE A 98 -7.36 -6.32 8.47
CA ILE A 98 -7.15 -7.06 7.23
C ILE A 98 -5.87 -7.89 7.36
N GLU A 99 -6.00 -9.20 7.14
CA GLU A 99 -4.85 -10.09 7.00
C GLU A 99 -4.19 -9.86 5.64
N VAL A 100 -2.95 -9.37 5.67
CA VAL A 100 -2.13 -9.18 4.48
C VAL A 100 -1.14 -10.34 4.42
N GLU A 101 -1.50 -11.35 3.63
CA GLU A 101 -0.60 -12.44 3.33
C GLU A 101 0.52 -11.93 2.43
N MET A 102 1.75 -12.09 2.90
CA MET A 102 2.92 -11.82 2.09
C MET A 102 3.13 -13.00 1.14
N PRO A 103 3.31 -12.77 -0.17
CA PRO A 103 3.45 -13.85 -1.12
C PRO A 103 4.63 -14.73 -0.70
N ALA A 104 4.39 -16.05 -0.63
CA ALA A 104 5.46 -17.01 -0.46
C ALA A 104 6.50 -16.75 -1.55
N SER A 105 7.78 -16.97 -1.22
CA SER A 105 8.90 -16.80 -2.13
C SER A 105 8.88 -17.85 -3.26
N GLU A 106 7.83 -17.86 -4.08
CA GLU A 106 7.74 -18.72 -5.23
C GLU A 106 8.38 -18.02 -6.42
N THR A 107 9.42 -18.65 -6.93
CA THR A 107 10.04 -18.31 -8.20
C THR A 107 9.00 -18.42 -9.32
N GLY A 108 8.43 -17.27 -9.68
CA GLY A 108 7.86 -17.03 -11.00
C GLY A 108 6.50 -17.65 -11.24
N HIS A 109 5.44 -16.96 -10.82
CA HIS A 109 4.24 -16.85 -11.63
C HIS A 109 4.01 -15.38 -11.96
N ALA A 110 4.53 -14.99 -13.13
CA ALA A 110 4.16 -13.75 -13.75
C ALA A 110 2.67 -13.86 -14.10
N TRP A 111 1.83 -13.15 -13.36
CA TRP A 111 0.51 -12.77 -13.86
C TRP A 111 0.73 -12.15 -15.25
N GLY A 112 0.02 -12.69 -16.25
CA GLY A 112 0.28 -12.56 -17.69
C GLY A 112 0.14 -11.15 -18.27
N GLY A 113 0.84 -10.17 -17.71
CA GLY A 113 1.19 -8.92 -18.33
C GLY A 113 2.55 -9.05 -19.02
N VAL A 114 2.70 -8.42 -20.19
CA VAL A 114 4.00 -8.16 -20.81
C VAL A 114 4.98 -7.70 -19.72
N ARG A 115 6.18 -8.29 -19.62
CA ARG A 115 7.24 -7.82 -18.70
C ARG A 115 7.66 -6.41 -19.16
N ARG A 116 6.93 -5.38 -18.73
CA ARG A 116 7.13 -3.99 -19.15
C ARG A 116 8.31 -3.33 -18.45
N ASP A 117 8.70 -3.86 -17.28
CA ASP A 117 9.71 -3.24 -16.40
C ASP A 117 10.94 -4.13 -16.20
N VAL A 118 11.53 -4.58 -17.30
CA VAL A 118 12.77 -5.38 -17.25
C VAL A 118 13.95 -4.46 -16.97
N GLN A 119 14.55 -4.58 -15.79
CA GLN A 119 15.81 -3.90 -15.47
C GLN A 119 16.95 -4.45 -16.36
N VAL A 120 17.62 -3.56 -17.09
CA VAL A 120 18.86 -3.88 -17.83
C VAL A 120 19.92 -4.30 -16.81
N PRO A 121 20.72 -5.36 -17.05
CA PRO A 121 21.65 -5.88 -16.05
C PRO A 121 22.67 -4.82 -15.62
N GLY A 122 22.52 -4.35 -14.39
CA GLY A 122 23.45 -3.50 -13.68
C GLY A 122 23.31 -3.82 -12.19
N ASN A 123 24.19 -4.68 -11.68
CA ASN A 123 24.22 -5.24 -10.32
C ASN A 123 23.17 -6.32 -9.95
N ALA A 124 23.45 -6.97 -8.81
CA ALA A 124 22.75 -8.13 -8.28
C ALA A 124 21.25 -7.87 -8.16
N ARG A 125 20.45 -8.78 -8.73
CA ARG A 125 18.98 -8.77 -8.57
C ARG A 125 18.66 -8.93 -7.09
N VAL A 126 17.81 -8.07 -6.55
CA VAL A 126 17.20 -8.28 -5.23
C VAL A 126 16.30 -9.52 -5.35
N SER A 127 16.44 -10.47 -4.43
CA SER A 127 15.57 -11.65 -4.42
C SER A 127 14.17 -11.25 -3.98
N SER A 128 13.14 -11.92 -4.53
CA SER A 128 11.74 -11.68 -4.15
C SER A 128 11.53 -11.86 -2.64
N SER A 129 12.21 -12.84 -2.02
CA SER A 129 12.18 -13.05 -0.56
C SER A 129 12.66 -11.83 0.23
N ALA A 130 13.74 -11.18 -0.22
CA ALA A 130 14.29 -10.01 0.45
C ALA A 130 13.36 -8.80 0.31
N VAL A 131 12.64 -8.68 -0.81
CA VAL A 131 11.63 -7.62 -1.01
C VAL A 131 10.45 -7.82 -0.06
N VAL A 132 9.99 -9.07 0.08
CA VAL A 132 8.88 -9.42 0.99
C VAL A 132 9.25 -9.09 2.44
N ASP A 133 10.41 -9.57 2.91
CA ASP A 133 10.87 -9.34 4.28
C ASP A 133 11.08 -7.84 4.58
N ALA A 134 11.61 -7.10 3.60
CA ALA A 134 11.79 -5.66 3.69
C ALA A 134 10.45 -4.92 3.81
N LEU A 135 9.46 -5.27 2.98
CA LEU A 135 8.13 -4.68 3.03
C LEU A 135 7.43 -4.95 4.36
N ASP A 136 7.47 -6.20 4.85
CA ASP A 136 6.87 -6.54 6.15
C ASP A 136 7.52 -5.78 7.31
N THR A 137 8.86 -5.74 7.33
CA THR A 137 9.63 -4.98 8.33
C THR A 137 9.24 -3.51 8.27
N ARG A 138 9.22 -2.93 7.07
CA ARG A 138 8.92 -1.51 6.88
C ARG A 138 7.49 -1.15 7.29
N ALA A 139 6.51 -2.01 6.99
CA ALA A 139 5.13 -1.80 7.41
C ALA A 139 4.99 -1.77 8.94
N ARG A 140 5.70 -2.66 9.67
CA ARG A 140 5.73 -2.64 11.15
C ARG A 140 6.41 -1.39 11.70
N GLU A 141 7.43 -0.86 11.02
CA GLU A 141 8.06 0.40 11.41
C GLU A 141 7.12 1.59 11.25
N VAL A 142 6.48 1.70 10.08
CA VAL A 142 5.53 2.78 9.77
C VAL A 142 4.34 2.75 10.74
N ASP A 143 3.81 1.57 11.05
CA ASP A 143 2.73 1.41 12.01
C ASP A 143 3.05 2.05 13.37
N ARG A 144 4.28 1.92 13.87
CA ARG A 144 4.70 2.56 15.14
C ARG A 144 4.66 4.09 15.10
N TRP A 145 4.68 4.70 13.91
CA TRP A 145 4.64 6.15 13.72
C TRP A 145 3.25 6.68 13.38
N MET A 146 2.32 5.81 12.99
CA MET A 146 0.96 6.20 12.64
C MET A 146 0.14 6.48 13.91
N ALA A 147 -0.16 7.75 14.17
CA ALA A 147 -1.07 8.13 15.26
C ALA A 147 -2.50 7.59 15.05
N ARG A 148 -3.25 7.34 16.11
CA ARG A 148 -4.69 7.07 16.07
C ARG A 148 -5.45 8.27 16.61
#